data_AF-A0A924LJ66-F1
#
_entry.id   AF-A0A924LJ66-F1
#
_cell.length_a   1.000
_cell.length_b   1.000
_cell.length_c   1.000
_cell.angle_alpha   90.00
_cell.angle_beta   90.00
_cell.angle_gamma   90.00
#
_symmetry.space_group_name_H-M   'P 1'
#
loop_
_entity.id
_entity.type
_entity.pdbx_description
1 polymer ?
#
loop_
_entity_poly.entity_id
_entity_poly.type
_entity_poly.pdbx_seq_one_letter_code
_entity_poly.pdbx_strand_id
1 'polypeptide(L)'
;MWTTKTRARHDRSNLRYPSDLTDDEWSLIAPLIPPAKRGGRERQKDERELVNGLLYVLSTGCQWRYIPKDLPPKSTLHDYLDLWNYDGTLSKIHHVLYMMCRDHAGREASPSACVIDSQSVKSAEKGGPCIDPNGYDAGKKIKGKKRHILVDTIGLLLHAVVHPADIQDRDGGVLVISTLFGMYPFLHKLFADGGYQGPQFASAVASVMPQLSVEIVKRSDQAKGFVIIPKRWVVERTLAWLNRCRRLAKDFENLTRMAVAFIRLASIRMMLRRLCNPI
;
A
#
# COMPACT_ATOMS: atom_id res chain seq x y z
N MET A 1 11.53 0.29 23.86
CA MET A 1 11.18 1.21 24.96
C MET A 1 11.22 2.63 24.43
N TRP A 2 10.21 3.47 24.71
CA TRP A 2 10.13 4.83 24.16
C TRP A 2 11.07 5.76 24.95
N THR A 3 12.31 5.91 24.47
CA THR A 3 13.37 6.71 25.15
C THR A 3 13.35 8.17 24.71
N THR A 4 14.04 9.06 25.43
CA THR A 4 14.22 10.46 25.04
C THR A 4 14.89 10.60 23.66
N LYS A 5 15.85 9.71 23.33
CA LYS A 5 16.46 9.65 21.99
C LYS A 5 15.45 9.24 20.92
N THR A 6 14.59 8.27 21.21
CA THR A 6 13.52 7.82 20.29
C THR A 6 12.43 8.89 20.12
N ARG A 7 12.11 9.67 21.17
CA ARG A 7 11.20 10.82 21.12
C ARG A 7 11.71 11.89 20.14
N ALA A 8 12.95 12.31 20.30
CA ALA A 8 13.55 13.32 19.44
C ALA A 8 13.59 12.89 17.96
N ARG A 9 13.87 11.61 17.68
CA ARG A 9 13.84 11.06 16.31
C ARG A 9 12.45 11.13 15.67
N HIS A 10 11.40 10.85 16.44
CA HIS A 10 10.02 10.87 15.92
C HIS A 10 9.32 12.23 16.10
N ASP A 11 10.04 13.23 16.59
CA ASP A 11 9.47 14.55 16.77
C ASP A 11 9.25 15.22 15.41
N ARG A 12 8.03 15.72 15.23
CA ARG A 12 7.57 16.39 14.02
C ARG A 12 6.88 17.71 14.36
N SER A 13 7.04 18.23 15.58
CA SER A 13 6.43 19.49 16.02
C SER A 13 6.93 20.70 15.23
N ASN A 14 8.13 20.62 14.66
CA ASN A 14 8.74 21.71 13.90
C ASN A 14 8.23 21.78 12.45
N LEU A 15 7.44 20.81 12.00
CA LEU A 15 6.82 20.81 10.68
C LEU A 15 5.48 21.53 10.72
N ARG A 16 5.10 22.17 9.61
CA ARG A 16 3.79 22.82 9.45
C ARG A 16 2.64 21.85 9.72
N TYR A 17 2.72 20.65 9.14
CA TYR A 17 1.85 19.54 9.50
C TYR A 17 2.68 18.31 9.86
N PRO A 18 2.25 17.47 10.83
CA PRO A 18 2.93 16.20 11.13
C PRO A 18 3.00 15.21 9.95
N SER A 19 2.21 15.46 8.89
CA SER A 19 2.23 14.71 7.63
C SER A 19 3.34 15.12 6.67
N ASP A 20 3.89 16.34 6.80
CA ASP A 20 4.85 16.92 5.85
C ASP A 20 6.19 16.18 5.94
N LEU A 21 6.94 16.17 4.85
CA LEU A 21 8.24 15.51 4.77
C LEU A 21 9.32 16.32 5.50
N THR A 22 10.20 15.61 6.23
CA THR A 22 11.48 16.20 6.67
C THR A 22 12.42 16.37 5.48
N ASP A 23 13.51 17.12 5.65
CA ASP A 23 14.52 17.30 4.60
C ASP A 23 15.19 15.97 4.22
N ASP A 24 15.47 15.11 5.20
CA ASP A 24 15.99 13.77 4.98
C ASP A 24 15.01 12.90 4.18
N GLU A 25 13.72 12.89 4.54
CA GLU A 25 12.71 12.14 3.80
C GLU A 25 12.54 12.70 2.38
N TRP A 26 12.64 14.02 2.20
CA TRP A 26 12.55 14.68 0.90
C TRP A 26 13.74 14.33 0.01
N SER A 27 14.96 14.29 0.56
CA SER A 27 16.18 13.94 -0.19
C SER A 27 16.12 12.56 -0.87
N LEU A 28 15.35 11.63 -0.30
CA LEU A 28 15.14 10.29 -0.86
C LEU A 28 14.15 10.29 -2.04
N ILE A 29 13.18 11.21 -2.06
CA ILE A 29 12.10 11.23 -3.06
C ILE A 29 12.39 12.20 -4.19
N ALA A 30 12.94 13.38 -3.89
CA ALA A 30 13.21 14.43 -4.86
C ALA A 30 13.88 13.92 -6.17
N PRO A 31 14.96 13.10 -6.13
CA PRO A 31 15.61 12.64 -7.36
C PRO A 31 14.78 11.62 -8.16
N LEU A 32 13.70 11.08 -7.59
CA LEU A 32 12.86 10.07 -8.22
C LEU A 32 11.67 10.67 -8.96
N ILE A 33 11.32 11.94 -8.67
CA ILE A 33 10.25 12.67 -9.34
C ILE A 33 10.77 13.16 -10.71
N PRO A 34 10.07 12.87 -11.81
CA PRO A 34 10.52 13.29 -13.13
C PRO A 34 10.47 14.81 -13.26
N PRO A 35 11.46 15.44 -13.92
CA PRO A 35 11.47 16.88 -14.16
C PRO A 35 10.28 17.30 -15.02
N ALA A 36 9.96 18.60 -15.00
CA ALA A 36 8.91 19.16 -15.85
C ALA A 36 9.23 18.90 -17.34
N LYS A 37 8.19 18.52 -18.11
CA LYS A 37 8.33 18.30 -19.56
C LYS A 37 8.68 19.62 -20.26
N ARG A 38 9.58 19.55 -21.24
CA ARG A 38 9.96 20.71 -22.08
C ARG A 38 8.80 21.07 -23.03
N GLY A 39 8.49 22.37 -23.14
CA GLY A 39 7.51 22.90 -24.10
C GLY A 39 6.03 22.86 -23.67
N GLY A 40 5.74 22.55 -22.39
CA GLY A 40 4.40 22.66 -21.81
C GLY A 40 4.28 23.81 -20.81
N ARG A 41 3.11 23.93 -20.15
CA ARG A 41 2.93 24.85 -19.01
C ARG A 41 3.98 24.53 -17.96
N GLU A 42 4.78 25.53 -17.57
CA GLU A 42 5.80 25.37 -16.54
C GLU A 42 5.20 24.74 -15.28
N ARG A 43 5.93 23.80 -14.68
CA ARG A 43 5.60 23.28 -13.35
C ARG A 43 5.87 24.41 -12.35
N GLN A 44 4.89 25.28 -12.16
CA GLN A 44 4.99 26.46 -11.29
C GLN A 44 5.04 26.12 -9.79
N LYS A 45 4.93 24.84 -9.41
CA LYS A 45 4.73 24.43 -8.02
C LYS A 45 5.86 23.56 -7.53
N ASP A 46 6.28 23.84 -6.30
CA ASP A 46 7.22 23.02 -5.55
C ASP A 46 6.71 21.58 -5.43
N GLU A 47 7.50 20.63 -5.93
CA GLU A 47 7.19 19.20 -5.91
C GLU A 47 7.06 18.68 -4.47
N ARG A 48 7.82 19.26 -3.54
CA ARG A 48 7.73 18.92 -2.12
C ARG A 48 6.35 19.25 -1.59
N GLU A 49 5.81 20.42 -1.96
CA GLU A 49 4.48 20.83 -1.54
C GLU A 49 3.36 19.96 -2.14
N LEU A 50 3.57 19.43 -3.35
CA LEU A 50 2.66 18.43 -3.92
C LEU A 50 2.66 17.16 -3.06
N VAL A 51 3.84 16.63 -2.72
CA VAL A 51 3.93 15.43 -1.88
C VAL A 51 3.37 15.69 -0.48
N ASN A 52 3.70 16.83 0.15
CA ASN A 52 3.15 17.25 1.44
C ASN A 52 1.62 17.29 1.41
N GLY A 53 1.01 17.91 0.40
CA GLY A 53 -0.43 17.95 0.23
C GLY A 53 -1.07 16.57 0.07
N LEU A 54 -0.43 15.66 -0.68
CA LEU A 54 -0.91 14.28 -0.82
C LEU A 54 -0.79 13.49 0.48
N LEU A 55 0.31 13.65 1.22
CA LEU A 55 0.50 13.03 2.54
C LEU A 55 -0.46 13.60 3.58
N TYR A 56 -0.82 14.87 3.48
CA TYR A 56 -1.83 15.50 4.32
C TYR A 56 -3.20 14.86 4.08
N VAL A 57 -3.64 14.73 2.83
CA VAL A 57 -4.91 14.06 2.47
C VAL A 57 -4.89 12.60 2.93
N LEU A 58 -3.80 11.88 2.70
CA LEU A 58 -3.62 10.50 3.14
C LEU A 58 -3.75 10.36 4.67
N SER A 59 -3.10 11.25 5.42
CA SER A 59 -3.02 11.19 6.88
C SER A 59 -4.34 11.56 7.54
N THR A 60 -4.94 12.68 7.12
CA THR A 60 -6.15 13.24 7.72
C THR A 60 -7.43 12.60 7.19
N GLY A 61 -7.39 12.03 5.98
CA GLY A 61 -8.57 11.56 5.27
C GLY A 61 -9.57 12.68 4.95
N CYS A 62 -9.12 13.95 4.95
CA CYS A 62 -10.01 15.07 4.66
C CYS A 62 -10.60 14.95 3.24
N GLN A 63 -11.78 15.55 3.06
CA GLN A 63 -12.34 15.70 1.72
C GLN A 63 -11.48 16.67 0.90
N TRP A 64 -11.33 16.41 -0.40
CA TRP A 64 -10.53 17.25 -1.30
C TRP A 64 -10.91 18.75 -1.26
N ARG A 65 -12.19 19.08 -0.99
CA ARG A 65 -12.67 20.48 -0.89
C ARG A 65 -12.20 21.21 0.38
N TYR A 66 -11.79 20.48 1.40
CA TYR A 66 -11.37 21.00 2.71
C TYR A 66 -9.85 20.97 2.89
N ILE A 67 -9.10 20.82 1.80
CA ILE A 67 -7.65 20.97 1.85
C ILE A 67 -7.32 22.41 2.29
N PRO A 68 -6.44 22.58 3.29
CA PRO A 68 -5.99 23.89 3.75
C PRO A 68 -5.48 24.78 2.60
N LYS A 69 -5.68 26.09 2.74
CA LYS A 69 -5.41 27.07 1.66
C LYS A 69 -3.92 27.34 1.43
N ASP A 70 -3.10 27.02 2.41
CA ASP A 70 -1.64 27.06 2.40
C ASP A 70 -1.00 25.85 1.70
N LEU A 71 -1.78 24.80 1.38
CA LEU A 71 -1.36 23.67 0.55
C LEU A 71 -1.76 23.87 -0.91
N PRO A 72 -1.13 23.16 -1.86
CA PRO A 72 -1.52 23.25 -3.26
C PRO A 72 -3.02 22.96 -3.49
N PRO A 73 -3.69 23.68 -4.41
CA PRO A 73 -5.09 23.46 -4.74
C PRO A 73 -5.46 22.01 -5.01
N LYS A 74 -6.68 21.62 -4.58
CA LYS A 74 -7.19 20.25 -4.69
C LYS A 74 -7.10 19.65 -6.10
N SER A 75 -7.35 20.45 -7.14
CA SER A 75 -7.32 19.98 -8.53
C SER A 75 -5.91 19.57 -8.88
N THR A 76 -4.94 20.43 -8.59
CA THR A 76 -3.52 20.13 -8.80
C THR A 76 -3.07 18.88 -8.04
N LEU A 77 -3.39 18.76 -6.75
CA LEU A 77 -3.00 17.57 -6.00
C LEU A 77 -3.59 16.30 -6.60
N HIS A 78 -4.88 16.33 -6.94
CA HIS A 78 -5.55 15.19 -7.58
C HIS A 78 -4.94 14.86 -8.95
N ASP A 79 -4.71 15.87 -9.81
CA ASP A 79 -4.14 15.69 -11.15
C ASP A 79 -2.74 15.10 -11.08
N TYR A 80 -1.91 15.52 -10.13
CA TYR A 80 -0.58 14.98 -9.93
C TYR A 80 -0.59 13.57 -9.33
N LEU A 81 -1.49 13.28 -8.39
CA LEU A 81 -1.66 11.91 -7.89
C LEU A 81 -2.05 10.97 -9.02
N ASP A 82 -2.97 11.43 -9.87
CA ASP A 82 -3.45 10.64 -11.00
C ASP A 82 -2.34 10.43 -12.05
N LEU A 83 -1.66 11.51 -12.44
CA LEU A 83 -0.53 11.48 -13.36
C LEU A 83 0.58 10.56 -12.86
N TRP A 84 1.03 10.72 -11.61
CA TRP A 84 2.12 9.91 -11.05
C TRP A 84 1.74 8.45 -10.82
N ASN A 85 0.45 8.16 -10.66
CA ASN A 85 -0.03 6.79 -10.65
C ASN A 85 -0.03 6.19 -12.07
N TYR A 86 -0.43 6.98 -13.07
CA TYR A 86 -0.52 6.56 -14.46
C TYR A 86 0.86 6.39 -15.13
N ASP A 87 1.76 7.35 -14.96
CA ASP A 87 3.08 7.35 -15.61
C ASP A 87 4.13 6.47 -14.89
N GLY A 88 3.74 5.83 -13.79
CA GLY A 88 4.59 4.93 -13.02
C GLY A 88 5.52 5.62 -12.02
N THR A 89 5.48 6.95 -11.86
CA THR A 89 6.30 7.68 -10.88
C THR A 89 6.12 7.15 -9.46
N LEU A 90 4.87 6.95 -9.01
CA LEU A 90 4.61 6.38 -7.69
C LEU A 90 5.16 4.94 -7.56
N SER A 91 5.06 4.14 -8.63
CA SER A 91 5.59 2.77 -8.65
C SER A 91 7.11 2.76 -8.56
N LYS A 92 7.79 3.68 -9.26
CA LYS A 92 9.25 3.87 -9.19
C LYS A 92 9.69 4.29 -7.80
N ILE A 93 9.07 5.33 -7.23
CA ILE A 93 9.37 5.80 -5.86
C ILE A 93 9.20 4.65 -4.87
N HIS A 94 8.07 3.95 -4.94
CA HIS A 94 7.80 2.81 -4.09
C HIS A 94 8.87 1.71 -4.23
N HIS A 95 9.23 1.33 -5.46
CA HIS A 95 10.18 0.27 -5.70
C HIS A 95 11.59 0.61 -5.17
N VAL A 96 12.07 1.84 -5.43
CA VAL A 96 13.40 2.26 -4.92
C VAL A 96 13.43 2.24 -3.39
N LEU A 97 12.43 2.84 -2.73
CA LEU A 97 12.35 2.84 -1.27
C LEU A 97 12.20 1.43 -0.68
N TYR A 98 11.49 0.55 -1.37
CA TYR A 98 11.34 -0.85 -1.00
C TYR A 98 12.71 -1.57 -0.98
N MET A 99 13.50 -1.40 -2.04
CA MET A 99 14.84 -1.98 -2.12
C MET A 99 15.76 -1.43 -1.02
N MET A 100 15.74 -0.11 -0.78
CA MET A 100 16.51 0.53 0.28
C MET A 100 16.11 0.01 1.68
N CYS A 101 14.81 -0.14 1.96
CA CYS A 101 14.35 -0.66 3.24
C CYS A 101 14.79 -2.11 3.48
N ARG A 102 14.90 -2.92 2.42
CA ARG A 102 15.35 -4.32 2.54
C ARG A 102 16.84 -4.41 2.78
N ASP A 103 17.61 -3.65 2.03
CA ASP A 103 19.06 -3.54 2.23
C ASP A 103 19.37 -3.06 3.66
N HIS A 104 18.70 -2.01 4.11
CA HIS A 104 18.82 -1.51 5.49
C HIS A 104 18.43 -2.55 6.56
N ALA A 105 17.53 -3.49 6.24
CA ALA A 105 17.14 -4.58 7.11
C ALA A 105 18.07 -5.82 7.01
N GLY A 106 19.18 -5.73 6.27
CA GLY A 106 20.11 -6.84 6.02
C GLY A 106 19.48 -7.96 5.21
N ARG A 107 18.57 -7.62 4.28
CA ARG A 107 17.88 -8.58 3.41
C ARG A 107 18.19 -8.28 1.95
N GLU A 108 18.27 -9.35 1.15
CA GLU A 108 18.33 -9.24 -0.30
C GLU A 108 17.22 -8.36 -0.83
N ALA A 109 17.56 -7.39 -1.68
CA ALA A 109 16.61 -6.38 -2.15
C ALA A 109 15.47 -7.03 -2.96
N SER A 110 15.75 -8.12 -3.68
CA SER A 110 14.73 -8.98 -4.25
C SER A 110 14.20 -10.01 -3.24
N PRO A 111 12.89 -10.06 -2.97
CA PRO A 111 12.30 -11.01 -2.03
C PRO A 111 12.16 -12.40 -2.65
N SER A 112 12.37 -13.44 -1.84
CA SER A 112 12.11 -14.84 -2.22
C SER A 112 10.78 -15.40 -1.73
N ALA A 113 10.13 -14.72 -0.79
CA ALA A 113 8.84 -15.12 -0.27
C ALA A 113 7.95 -13.92 0.05
N CYS A 114 6.64 -14.11 -0.12
CA CYS A 114 5.61 -13.12 0.18
C CYS A 114 4.44 -13.75 0.94
N VAL A 115 3.62 -12.88 1.52
CA VAL A 115 2.40 -13.22 2.25
C VAL A 115 1.24 -12.47 1.60
N ILE A 116 0.13 -13.17 1.35
CA ILE A 116 -1.10 -12.59 0.80
C ILE A 116 -2.20 -12.54 1.86
N ASP A 117 -2.96 -11.45 1.84
CA ASP A 117 -4.20 -11.31 2.61
C ASP A 117 -5.13 -10.28 1.96
N SER A 118 -6.40 -10.33 2.36
CA SER A 118 -7.46 -9.47 1.85
C SER A 118 -8.16 -8.68 2.96
N GLN A 119 -8.43 -7.41 2.67
CA GLN A 119 -9.19 -6.53 3.55
C GLN A 119 -10.39 -5.94 2.81
N SER A 120 -11.58 -6.26 3.29
CA SER A 120 -12.83 -5.64 2.83
C SER A 120 -13.06 -4.32 3.57
N VAL A 121 -13.28 -3.24 2.82
CA VAL A 121 -13.53 -1.90 3.34
C VAL A 121 -14.88 -1.39 2.85
N LYS A 122 -15.59 -0.68 3.72
CA LYS A 122 -16.85 -0.03 3.36
C LYS A 122 -16.58 1.08 2.36
N SER A 123 -17.42 1.22 1.34
CA SER A 123 -17.34 2.37 0.41
C SER A 123 -18.18 3.54 0.91
N ALA A 124 -17.74 4.76 0.58
CA ALA A 124 -18.40 6.01 0.99
C ALA A 124 -19.78 6.16 0.34
N GLU A 125 -19.89 5.82 -0.93
CA GLU A 125 -21.07 6.02 -1.76
C GLU A 125 -21.93 4.75 -1.89
N LYS A 126 -23.25 4.93 -2.03
CA LYS A 126 -24.19 3.84 -2.31
C LYS A 126 -24.19 3.57 -3.82
N GLY A 127 -23.53 2.48 -4.22
CA GLY A 127 -23.33 2.13 -5.62
C GLY A 127 -22.05 2.78 -6.15
N GLY A 128 -21.05 1.96 -6.48
CA GLY A 128 -19.85 2.46 -7.15
C GLY A 128 -20.17 2.88 -8.58
N PRO A 129 -19.24 3.52 -9.29
CA PRO A 129 -19.42 3.82 -10.70
C PRO A 129 -19.58 2.52 -11.49
N CYS A 130 -20.27 2.58 -12.64
CA CYS A 130 -20.49 1.41 -13.50
C CYS A 130 -19.17 0.69 -13.88
N ILE A 131 -18.10 1.46 -14.07
CA ILE A 131 -16.77 0.99 -14.43
C ILE A 131 -16.04 0.31 -13.26
N ASP A 132 -16.34 0.71 -12.02
CA ASP A 132 -15.70 0.20 -10.80
C ASP A 132 -16.78 -0.06 -9.73
N PRO A 133 -17.61 -1.11 -9.87
CA PRO A 133 -18.77 -1.34 -8.99
C PRO A 133 -18.35 -1.76 -7.57
N ASN A 134 -19.24 -1.53 -6.59
CA ASN A 134 -19.06 -2.02 -5.23
C ASN A 134 -19.62 -3.44 -5.11
N GLY A 135 -18.94 -4.26 -4.31
CA GLY A 135 -19.37 -5.62 -3.98
C GLY A 135 -19.95 -5.75 -2.59
N TYR A 136 -20.50 -6.92 -2.28
CA TYR A 136 -20.94 -7.28 -0.94
C TYR A 136 -20.21 -8.53 -0.46
N ASP A 137 -19.37 -8.35 0.56
CA ASP A 137 -18.73 -9.44 1.27
C ASP A 137 -19.70 -10.01 2.30
N ALA A 138 -20.30 -11.17 2.00
CA ALA A 138 -21.27 -11.82 2.88
C ALA A 138 -20.65 -12.32 4.19
N GLY A 139 -19.37 -12.72 4.17
CA GLY A 139 -18.66 -13.22 5.34
C GLY A 139 -18.38 -12.10 6.35
N LYS A 140 -17.96 -10.93 5.87
CA LYS A 140 -17.68 -9.75 6.71
C LYS A 140 -18.89 -8.81 6.86
N LYS A 141 -19.98 -9.06 6.12
CA LYS A 141 -21.18 -8.19 6.01
C LYS A 141 -20.81 -6.76 5.64
N ILE A 142 -19.89 -6.60 4.68
CA ILE A 142 -19.36 -5.31 4.23
C ILE A 142 -19.77 -5.06 2.79
N LYS A 143 -20.44 -3.93 2.54
CA LYS A 143 -20.65 -3.39 1.19
C LYS A 143 -19.54 -2.42 0.84
N GLY A 144 -18.75 -2.73 -0.19
CA GLY A 144 -17.69 -1.86 -0.67
C GLY A 144 -16.66 -2.57 -1.55
N LYS A 145 -15.38 -2.32 -1.27
CA LYS A 145 -14.25 -2.88 -2.02
C LYS A 145 -13.43 -3.82 -1.16
N LYS A 146 -12.73 -4.75 -1.79
CA LYS A 146 -11.73 -5.60 -1.15
C LYS A 146 -10.35 -5.26 -1.71
N ARG A 147 -9.41 -5.09 -0.78
CA ARG A 147 -8.01 -4.78 -1.05
C ARG A 147 -7.23 -6.06 -0.82
N HIS A 148 -6.71 -6.64 -1.88
CA HIS A 148 -5.72 -7.70 -1.75
C HIS A 148 -4.35 -7.07 -1.75
N ILE A 149 -3.54 -7.43 -0.76
CA ILE A 149 -2.16 -6.97 -0.68
C ILE A 149 -1.22 -8.16 -0.64
N LEU A 150 -0.06 -7.96 -1.27
CA LEU A 150 1.09 -8.80 -1.11
C LEU A 150 2.14 -8.05 -0.34
N VAL A 151 2.70 -8.70 0.67
CA VAL A 151 3.80 -8.16 1.46
C VAL A 151 4.94 -9.14 1.50
N ASP A 152 6.15 -8.65 1.72
CA ASP A 152 7.28 -9.51 1.97
C ASP A 152 7.31 -10.02 3.43
N THR A 153 8.34 -10.81 3.75
CA THR A 153 8.54 -11.40 5.08
C THR A 153 8.83 -10.40 6.19
N ILE A 154 9.19 -9.15 5.88
CA ILE A 154 9.41 -8.07 6.86
C ILE A 154 8.22 -7.09 6.93
N GLY A 155 7.19 -7.31 6.10
CA GLY A 155 5.95 -6.55 6.08
C GLY A 155 5.99 -5.28 5.24
N LEU A 156 6.89 -5.21 4.25
CA LEU A 156 6.85 -4.17 3.22
C LEU A 156 5.88 -4.59 2.11
N LEU A 157 5.10 -3.63 1.60
CA LEU A 157 4.18 -3.87 0.50
C LEU A 157 4.97 -4.22 -0.77
N LEU A 158 4.57 -5.27 -1.47
CA LEU A 158 5.07 -5.65 -2.79
C LEU A 158 4.15 -5.14 -3.89
N HIS A 159 2.86 -5.42 -3.72
CA HIS A 159 1.83 -5.15 -4.69
C HIS A 159 0.46 -5.09 -4.01
N ALA A 160 -0.49 -4.40 -4.63
CA ALA A 160 -1.86 -4.33 -4.14
C ALA A 160 -2.83 -4.22 -5.32
N VAL A 161 -3.96 -4.91 -5.21
CA VAL A 161 -5.08 -4.80 -6.14
C VAL A 161 -6.34 -4.50 -5.33
N VAL A 162 -7.18 -3.60 -5.84
CA VAL A 162 -8.48 -3.29 -5.26
C VAL A 162 -9.56 -3.70 -6.25
N HIS A 163 -10.54 -4.44 -5.76
CA HIS A 163 -11.63 -4.95 -6.57
C HIS A 163 -12.95 -4.97 -5.76
N PRO A 164 -14.10 -5.28 -6.37
CA PRO A 164 -15.38 -5.41 -5.66
C PRO A 164 -15.31 -6.43 -4.51
N ALA A 165 -16.00 -6.16 -3.39
CA ALA A 165 -15.90 -6.98 -2.18
C ALA A 165 -16.54 -8.38 -2.23
N ASP A 166 -17.38 -8.64 -3.24
CA ASP A 166 -18.03 -9.93 -3.49
C ASP A 166 -17.10 -10.98 -4.12
N ILE A 167 -15.99 -10.55 -4.71
CA ILE A 167 -14.96 -11.47 -5.23
C ILE A 167 -14.33 -12.22 -4.05
N GLN A 168 -14.32 -13.56 -4.15
CA GLN A 168 -13.78 -14.44 -3.12
C GLN A 168 -12.26 -14.30 -3.02
N ASP A 169 -11.71 -14.60 -1.84
CA ASP A 169 -10.28 -14.42 -1.57
C ASP A 169 -9.40 -15.26 -2.51
N ARG A 170 -9.82 -16.49 -2.84
CA ARG A 170 -9.14 -17.34 -3.83
C ARG A 170 -9.04 -16.67 -5.21
N ASP A 171 -10.13 -16.11 -5.71
CA ASP A 171 -10.20 -15.55 -7.07
C ASP A 171 -9.46 -14.20 -7.13
N GLY A 172 -9.64 -13.38 -6.09
CA GLY A 172 -8.88 -12.14 -5.91
C GLY A 172 -7.39 -12.39 -5.72
N GLY A 173 -7.01 -13.48 -5.06
CA GLY A 173 -5.63 -13.91 -4.91
C GLY A 173 -4.97 -14.22 -6.25
N VAL A 174 -5.65 -14.99 -7.11
CA VAL A 174 -5.16 -15.28 -8.48
C VAL A 174 -5.00 -13.99 -9.27
N LEU A 175 -5.98 -13.07 -9.20
CA LEU A 175 -5.91 -11.77 -9.86
C LEU A 175 -4.63 -11.00 -9.47
N VAL A 176 -4.29 -10.97 -8.19
CA VAL A 176 -3.11 -10.24 -7.68
C VAL A 176 -1.81 -10.90 -8.13
N ILE A 177 -1.75 -12.23 -8.20
CA ILE A 177 -0.56 -12.93 -8.71
C ILE A 177 -0.41 -12.69 -10.22
N SER A 178 -1.50 -12.67 -10.98
CA SER A 178 -1.50 -12.39 -12.42
C SER A 178 -0.97 -11.01 -12.78
N THR A 179 -1.11 -10.03 -11.89
CA THR A 179 -0.57 -8.68 -12.12
C THR A 179 0.91 -8.54 -11.76
N LEU A 180 1.56 -9.59 -11.24
CA LEU A 180 2.99 -9.60 -10.95
C LEU A 180 3.87 -9.95 -12.17
N PHE A 181 3.31 -10.14 -13.36
CA PHE A 181 4.08 -10.58 -14.53
C PHE A 181 5.32 -9.70 -14.78
N GLY A 182 6.50 -10.31 -14.80
CA GLY A 182 7.81 -9.63 -14.96
C GLY A 182 8.32 -8.90 -13.71
N MET A 183 7.54 -8.84 -12.63
CA MET A 183 7.93 -8.26 -11.34
C MET A 183 8.34 -9.37 -10.36
N TYR A 184 9.38 -9.13 -9.56
CA TYR A 184 9.86 -10.05 -8.51
C TYR A 184 10.14 -11.49 -9.00
N PRO A 185 11.06 -11.68 -9.98
CA PRO A 185 11.31 -12.98 -10.60
C PRO A 185 11.82 -14.06 -9.63
N PHE A 186 12.41 -13.65 -8.51
CA PHE A 186 12.96 -14.53 -7.47
C PHE A 186 11.93 -14.97 -6.43
N LEU A 187 10.65 -14.64 -6.62
CA LEU A 187 9.59 -15.00 -5.68
C LEU A 187 9.23 -16.48 -5.84
N HIS A 188 9.54 -17.29 -4.83
CA HIS A 188 9.37 -18.75 -4.87
C HIS A 188 8.34 -19.29 -3.89
N LYS A 189 7.94 -18.49 -2.89
CA LYS A 189 7.02 -18.94 -1.84
C LYS A 189 5.95 -17.90 -1.52
N LEU A 190 4.69 -18.33 -1.58
CA LEU A 190 3.51 -17.57 -1.22
C LEU A 190 2.88 -18.16 0.04
N PHE A 191 2.89 -17.43 1.15
CA PHE A 191 2.15 -17.79 2.35
C PHE A 191 0.76 -17.20 2.30
N ALA A 192 -0.26 -18.03 2.54
CA ALA A 192 -1.66 -17.61 2.57
C ALA A 192 -2.40 -18.26 3.73
N ASP A 193 -3.56 -17.72 4.11
CA ASP A 193 -4.39 -18.31 5.14
C ASP A 193 -5.37 -19.36 4.58
N GLY A 194 -6.21 -19.92 5.46
CA GLY A 194 -7.21 -20.92 5.08
C GLY A 194 -8.25 -20.44 4.06
N GLY A 195 -8.41 -19.13 3.84
CA GLY A 195 -9.29 -18.57 2.80
C GLY A 195 -8.79 -18.84 1.38
N TYR A 196 -7.51 -19.17 1.22
CA TYR A 196 -6.86 -19.49 -0.06
C TYR A 196 -6.67 -21.00 -0.28
N GLN A 197 -7.31 -21.84 0.54
CA GLN A 197 -7.16 -23.28 0.42
C GLN A 197 -7.83 -23.87 -0.84
N GLY A 198 -7.27 -24.97 -1.33
CA GLY A 198 -7.88 -25.80 -2.37
C GLY A 198 -7.01 -25.98 -3.61
N PRO A 199 -7.18 -27.10 -4.34
CA PRO A 199 -6.34 -27.42 -5.50
C PRO A 199 -6.51 -26.40 -6.64
N GLN A 200 -7.70 -25.80 -6.77
CA GLN A 200 -7.98 -24.81 -7.81
C GLN A 200 -7.11 -23.56 -7.68
N PHE A 201 -6.94 -23.04 -6.45
CA PHE A 201 -6.10 -21.87 -6.20
C PHE A 201 -4.64 -22.18 -6.49
N ALA A 202 -4.12 -23.29 -5.95
CA ALA A 202 -2.74 -23.71 -6.17
C ALA A 202 -2.44 -23.93 -7.67
N SER A 203 -3.33 -24.60 -8.41
CA SER A 203 -3.17 -24.80 -9.85
C SER A 203 -3.26 -23.49 -10.63
N ALA A 204 -4.16 -22.57 -10.28
CA ALA A 204 -4.26 -21.27 -10.94
C ALA A 204 -3.00 -20.43 -10.70
N VAL A 205 -2.46 -20.41 -9.48
CA VAL A 205 -1.19 -19.75 -9.17
C VAL A 205 -0.05 -20.40 -9.95
N ALA A 206 0.02 -21.73 -10.02
CA ALA A 206 1.05 -22.44 -10.78
C ALA A 206 0.96 -22.16 -12.29
N SER A 207 -0.23 -21.97 -12.86
CA SER A 207 -0.39 -21.59 -14.27
C SER A 207 0.11 -20.17 -14.57
N VAL A 208 0.02 -19.26 -13.61
CA VAL A 208 0.41 -17.85 -13.76
C VAL A 208 1.90 -17.66 -13.43
N MET A 209 2.38 -18.32 -12.38
CA MET A 209 3.74 -18.22 -11.87
C MET A 209 4.20 -19.62 -11.40
N PRO A 210 4.70 -20.47 -12.33
CA PRO A 210 5.02 -21.88 -12.05
C PRO A 210 6.04 -22.10 -10.93
N GLN A 211 6.94 -21.13 -10.72
CA GLN A 211 7.96 -21.18 -9.68
C GLN A 211 7.44 -20.83 -8.28
N LEU A 212 6.19 -20.37 -8.16
CA LEU A 212 5.61 -19.89 -6.90
C LEU A 212 4.87 -21.02 -6.17
N SER A 213 5.50 -21.54 -5.12
CA SER A 213 4.90 -22.52 -4.23
C SER A 213 3.92 -21.88 -3.24
N VAL A 214 2.69 -22.38 -3.15
CA VAL A 214 1.68 -21.90 -2.20
C VAL A 214 1.73 -22.73 -0.92
N GLU A 215 1.90 -22.06 0.22
CA GLU A 215 1.90 -22.65 1.55
C GLU A 215 0.74 -22.09 2.38
N ILE A 216 -0.25 -22.93 2.67
CA ILE A 216 -1.42 -22.54 3.48
C ILE A 216 -1.09 -22.68 4.97
N VAL A 217 -1.05 -21.55 5.67
CA VAL A 217 -0.73 -21.50 7.08
C VAL A 217 -2.02 -21.54 7.91
N LYS A 218 -2.38 -22.75 8.36
CA LYS A 218 -3.57 -22.98 9.20
C LYS A 218 -3.32 -22.61 10.67
N ARG A 219 -4.37 -22.25 11.40
CA ARG A 219 -4.33 -22.31 12.87
C ARG A 219 -4.19 -23.78 13.27
N SER A 220 -3.38 -24.07 14.27
CA SER A 220 -3.47 -25.39 14.92
C SER A 220 -4.79 -25.45 15.68
N ASP A 221 -5.68 -26.36 15.29
CA ASP A 221 -7.03 -26.51 15.87
C ASP A 221 -6.98 -26.91 17.37
N GLN A 222 -5.82 -27.34 17.87
CA GLN A 222 -5.60 -27.71 19.27
C GLN A 222 -5.17 -26.55 20.18
N ALA A 223 -4.89 -25.38 19.62
CA ALA A 223 -4.38 -24.25 20.38
C ALA A 223 -5.51 -23.41 21.03
N LYS A 224 -5.70 -23.54 22.35
CA LYS A 224 -6.51 -22.59 23.14
C LYS A 224 -5.68 -21.32 23.42
N GLY A 225 -6.10 -20.18 22.85
CA GLY A 225 -5.49 -18.86 23.09
C GLY A 225 -4.88 -18.21 21.84
N PHE A 226 -4.22 -17.06 22.02
CA PHE A 226 -3.47 -16.40 20.94
C PHE A 226 -2.15 -17.14 20.71
N VAL A 227 -2.10 -17.96 19.64
CA VAL A 227 -0.86 -18.59 19.19
C VAL A 227 -0.31 -17.82 18.00
N ILE A 228 0.95 -17.38 18.12
CA ILE A 228 1.67 -16.71 17.04
C ILE A 228 1.85 -17.71 15.91
N ILE A 229 1.15 -17.48 14.81
CA ILE A 229 1.33 -18.23 13.57
C ILE A 229 2.53 -17.60 12.85
N PRO A 230 3.65 -18.33 12.68
CA PRO A 230 4.82 -17.76 12.00
C PRO A 230 4.41 -17.23 10.62
N LYS A 231 4.84 -16.00 10.29
CA LYS A 231 4.69 -15.32 8.99
C LYS A 231 3.29 -14.78 8.63
N ARG A 232 2.18 -15.31 9.13
CA ARG A 232 0.82 -14.77 8.84
C ARG A 232 0.58 -13.39 9.44
N TRP A 233 0.99 -13.16 10.69
CA TRP A 233 0.79 -11.88 11.39
C TRP A 233 1.45 -10.68 10.69
N VAL A 234 2.39 -10.93 9.76
CA VAL A 234 3.15 -9.88 9.06
C VAL A 234 2.24 -9.05 8.17
N VAL A 235 1.39 -9.68 7.36
CA VAL A 235 0.47 -8.98 6.44
C VAL A 235 -0.66 -8.28 7.20
N GLU A 236 -1.21 -8.92 8.23
CA GLU A 236 -2.21 -8.33 9.12
C GLU A 236 -1.66 -7.07 9.82
N ARG A 237 -0.40 -7.12 10.28
CA ARG A 237 0.30 -5.96 10.84
C ARG A 237 0.51 -4.87 9.81
N THR A 238 0.87 -5.22 8.57
CA THR A 238 1.01 -4.23 7.49
C THR A 238 -0.32 -3.55 7.19
N LEU A 239 -1.44 -4.29 7.14
CA LEU A 239 -2.79 -3.72 7.04
C LEU A 239 -3.08 -2.77 8.21
N ALA A 240 -2.72 -3.15 9.43
CA ALA A 240 -2.89 -2.29 10.60
C ALA A 240 -2.06 -1.00 10.51
N TRP A 241 -0.84 -1.05 9.97
CA TRP A 241 -0.02 0.14 9.73
C TRP A 241 -0.60 1.04 8.63
N LEU A 242 -1.08 0.46 7.53
CA LEU A 242 -1.74 1.20 6.45
C LEU A 242 -2.99 1.92 6.97
N ASN A 243 -3.77 1.27 7.84
CA ASN A 243 -4.96 1.85 8.47
C ASN A 243 -4.69 3.03 9.42
N ARG A 244 -3.42 3.30 9.79
CA ARG A 244 -3.05 4.57 10.46
C ARG A 244 -3.20 5.79 9.53
N CYS A 245 -3.32 5.58 8.22
CA CYS A 245 -3.72 6.61 7.27
C CYS A 245 -5.24 6.70 7.26
N ARG A 246 -5.81 7.79 7.80
CA ARG A 246 -7.27 7.91 7.92
C ARG A 246 -7.98 7.84 6.57
N ARG A 247 -7.34 8.27 5.48
CA ARG A 247 -7.88 8.12 4.12
C ARG A 247 -8.17 6.67 3.74
N LEU A 248 -7.42 5.70 4.27
CA LEU A 248 -7.59 4.29 3.99
C LEU A 248 -8.63 3.61 4.88
N ALA A 249 -9.14 4.25 5.95
CA ALA A 249 -10.10 3.62 6.86
C ALA A 249 -11.44 3.27 6.19
N LYS A 250 -11.82 4.01 5.16
CA LYS A 250 -12.97 3.78 4.29
C LYS A 250 -12.51 3.95 2.85
N ASP A 251 -13.20 3.32 1.91
CA ASP A 251 -12.98 3.62 0.50
C ASP A 251 -13.78 4.86 0.09
N PHE A 252 -13.07 5.97 -0.10
CA PHE A 252 -13.63 7.24 -0.57
C PHE A 252 -13.39 7.45 -2.07
N GLU A 253 -12.67 6.54 -2.73
CA GLU A 253 -12.26 6.73 -4.11
C GLU A 253 -13.32 6.16 -5.05
N ASN A 254 -13.58 6.90 -6.13
CA ASN A 254 -14.50 6.45 -7.17
C ASN A 254 -13.87 5.32 -8.00
N LEU A 255 -12.55 5.41 -8.25
CA LEU A 255 -11.82 4.48 -9.11
C LEU A 255 -10.86 3.61 -8.30
N THR A 256 -10.84 2.31 -8.59
CA THR A 256 -9.97 1.33 -7.91
C THR A 256 -8.49 1.68 -8.06
N ARG A 257 -8.09 2.22 -9.23
CA ARG A 257 -6.73 2.73 -9.48
C ARG A 257 -6.29 3.83 -8.51
N MET A 258 -7.22 4.68 -8.07
CA MET A 258 -6.93 5.75 -7.09
C MET A 258 -6.84 5.18 -5.68
N ALA A 259 -7.67 4.19 -5.35
CA ALA A 259 -7.54 3.46 -4.09
C ALA A 259 -6.16 2.76 -3.98
N VAL A 260 -5.69 2.13 -5.06
CA VAL A 260 -4.34 1.56 -5.14
C VAL A 260 -3.26 2.64 -4.98
N ALA A 261 -3.43 3.81 -5.60
CA ALA A 261 -2.48 4.93 -5.46
C ALA A 261 -2.31 5.36 -4.00
N PHE A 262 -3.40 5.46 -3.23
CA PHE A 262 -3.33 5.77 -1.79
C PHE A 262 -2.69 4.65 -0.96
N ILE A 263 -2.93 3.37 -1.29
CA ILE A 263 -2.24 2.24 -0.64
C ILE A 263 -0.73 2.34 -0.88
N ARG A 264 -0.32 2.64 -2.13
CA ARG A 264 1.09 2.81 -2.49
C ARG A 264 1.71 4.03 -1.79
N LEU A 265 0.99 5.16 -1.74
CA LEU A 265 1.44 6.36 -1.03
C LEU A 265 1.60 6.11 0.48
N ALA A 266 0.70 5.33 1.09
CA ALA A 266 0.83 4.91 2.48
C ALA A 266 2.06 4.02 2.72
N SER A 267 2.34 3.10 1.80
CA SER A 267 3.55 2.28 1.83
C SER A 267 4.82 3.14 1.70
N ILE A 268 4.84 4.08 0.75
CA ILE A 268 5.94 5.06 0.58
C ILE A 268 6.19 5.82 1.89
N ARG A 269 5.16 6.41 2.48
CA ARG A 269 5.26 7.13 3.76
C ARG A 269 5.83 6.25 4.88
N MET A 270 5.42 4.98 4.94
CA MET A 270 5.92 4.04 5.93
C MET A 270 7.41 3.75 5.71
N MET A 271 7.84 3.53 4.47
CA MET A 271 9.23 3.22 4.12
C MET A 271 10.17 4.40 4.38
N LEU A 272 9.77 5.62 4.00
CA LEU A 272 10.53 6.84 4.34
C LEU A 272 10.80 6.94 5.83
N ARG A 273 9.75 6.79 6.63
CA ARG A 273 9.86 6.90 8.09
C ARG A 273 10.76 5.83 8.68
N ARG A 274 10.84 4.65 8.08
CA ARG A 274 11.77 3.58 8.51
C ARG A 274 13.22 3.91 8.14
N LEU A 275 13.45 4.40 6.93
CA LEU A 275 14.80 4.74 6.44
C LEU A 275 15.39 5.92 7.21
N CYS A 276 14.60 6.96 7.45
CA CYS A 276 15.07 8.16 8.15
C CYS A 276 15.01 8.02 9.68
N ASN A 277 14.30 7.01 10.22
CA ASN A 277 14.26 6.73 11.66
C ASN A 277 14.53 5.25 11.94
N PRO A 278 15.77 4.78 11.71
CA PRO A 278 16.13 3.40 12.00
C PRO A 278 16.03 3.12 13.51
N ILE A 279 15.55 1.92 13.84
CA ILE A 279 15.37 1.43 15.21
C ILE A 279 16.74 1.14 15.83
#